data_AF-A0A2V5KLT3-F1
#
_entry.id   AF-A0A2V5KLT3-F1
#
_cell.length_a   1.000
_cell.length_b   1.000
_cell.length_c   1.000
_cell.angle_alpha   90.00
_cell.angle_beta   90.00
_cell.angle_gamma   90.00
#
_symmetry.space_group_name_H-M   'P 1'
#
loop_
_entity.id
_entity.type
_entity.pdbx_description
1 polymer ?
#
loop_
_entity_poly.entity_id
_entity_poly.type
_entity_poly.pdbx_seq_one_letter_code
_entity_poly.pdbx_strand_id
1 'polypeptide(L)' 'FDYNDLNNRLNALMNGAPNWREAAQSLGVRYIFWGQDEKANYQASTRPWETTAFLVASGDWGAIYDLAVPAPQH' A
#
# COMPACT_ATOMS: atom_id res chain seq x y z
N PHE A 1 -13.65 -6.90 18.67
CA PHE A 1 -12.68 -6.51 17.64
C PHE A 1 -12.32 -7.74 16.84
N ASP A 2 -12.79 -7.85 15.60
CA ASP A 2 -12.47 -8.98 14.73
C ASP A 2 -11.11 -8.76 14.07
N TYR A 3 -10.06 -9.31 14.69
CA TYR A 3 -8.71 -9.30 14.14
C TYR A 3 -8.63 -9.94 12.75
N ASN A 4 -9.49 -10.92 12.46
CA ASN A 4 -9.53 -11.60 11.17
C ASN A 4 -9.98 -10.68 10.03
N ASP A 5 -10.98 -9.81 10.26
CA ASP A 5 -11.45 -8.87 9.25
C ASP A 5 -10.39 -7.79 8.96
N LEU A 6 -9.73 -7.28 10.01
CA LEU A 6 -8.62 -6.34 9.87
C LEU A 6 -7.46 -6.94 9.07
N ASN A 7 -7.05 -8.16 9.41
CA ASN A 7 -5.95 -8.85 8.73
C ASN A 7 -6.27 -9.17 7.27
N ASN A 8 -7.52 -9.54 6.97
CA ASN A 8 -7.98 -9.77 5.60
C ASN A 8 -7.93 -8.47 4.77
N ARG A 9 -8.36 -7.34 5.34
CA ARG A 9 -8.28 -6.03 4.66
C ARG A 9 -6.85 -5.57 4.48
N LEU A 10 -5.99 -5.78 5.47
CA LEU A 10 -4.56 -5.47 5.37
C LEU A 10 -3.91 -6.34 4.28
N ASN A 11 -4.20 -7.65 4.25
CA ASN A 11 -3.69 -8.51 3.20
C ASN A 11 -4.22 -8.11 1.82
N ALA A 12 -5.48 -7.72 1.69
CA ALA A 12 -6.03 -7.23 0.43
C ALA A 12 -5.35 -5.94 -0.03
N LEU A 13 -5.10 -5.01 0.92
CA LEU A 13 -4.31 -3.80 0.68
C LEU A 13 -2.89 -4.17 0.22
N MET A 14 -2.16 -5.00 0.97
CA MET A 14 -0.79 -5.39 0.63
C MET A 14 -0.70 -6.16 -0.70
N ASN A 15 -1.73 -6.90 -1.10
CA ASN A 15 -1.78 -7.58 -2.40
C ASN A 15 -2.20 -6.65 -3.56
N GLY A 16 -2.53 -5.38 -3.31
CA GLY A 16 -2.98 -4.48 -4.36
C GLY A 16 -4.34 -4.86 -4.94
N ALA A 17 -5.27 -5.32 -4.09
CA ALA A 17 -6.64 -5.58 -4.51
C ALA A 17 -7.26 -4.35 -5.21
N PRO A 18 -8.21 -4.51 -6.15
CA PRO A 18 -8.82 -3.38 -6.85
C PRO A 18 -9.39 -2.28 -5.93
N ASN A 19 -9.86 -2.68 -4.75
CA ASN A 19 -10.41 -1.82 -3.69
C ASN A 19 -9.40 -1.49 -2.57
N TRP A 20 -8.10 -1.52 -2.87
CA TRP A 20 -7.05 -1.24 -1.89
C TRP A 20 -7.22 0.15 -1.25
N ARG A 21 -7.76 1.13 -1.98
CA ARG A 21 -7.92 2.50 -1.50
C ARG A 21 -9.00 2.60 -0.43
N GLU A 22 -10.14 1.93 -0.63
CA GLU A 22 -11.18 1.78 0.38
C GLU A 22 -10.68 0.98 1.59
N ALA A 23 -9.89 -0.07 1.36
CA ALA A 23 -9.28 -0.84 2.45
C ALA A 23 -8.33 0.02 3.29
N ALA A 24 -7.45 0.81 2.65
CA ALA A 24 -6.55 1.72 3.34
C ALA A 24 -7.32 2.79 4.15
N GLN A 25 -8.33 3.41 3.57
CA GLN A 25 -9.18 4.39 4.27
C GLN A 25 -9.91 3.75 5.45
N SER A 26 -10.48 2.56 5.27
CA SER A 26 -11.17 1.82 6.34
C SER A 26 -10.22 1.43 7.47
N LEU A 27 -8.95 1.18 7.17
CA LEU A 27 -7.91 0.85 8.16
C LEU A 27 -7.27 2.11 8.77
N GLY A 28 -7.55 3.31 8.25
CA GLY A 28 -6.86 4.54 8.63
C GLY A 28 -5.38 4.57 8.20
N VAL A 29 -4.99 3.75 7.21
CA VAL A 29 -3.63 3.68 6.69
C VAL A 29 -3.42 4.82 5.72
N ARG A 30 -2.49 5.72 6.07
CA ARG A 30 -2.09 6.83 5.21
C ARG A 30 -0.80 6.55 4.45
N TYR A 31 0.18 5.92 5.09
CA TYR A 31 1.47 5.66 4.49
C TYR A 31 1.67 4.16 4.32
N ILE A 32 2.17 3.76 3.15
CA ILE A 32 2.65 2.40 2.92
C ILE A 32 4.14 2.43 2.66
N PHE A 33 4.86 1.58 3.38
CA PHE A 33 6.27 1.33 3.15
C PHE A 33 6.39 0.09 2.24
N TRP A 34 7.26 0.18 1.24
CA TRP A 34 7.48 -0.88 0.28
C TRP A 34 8.98 -1.11 0.08
N GLY A 35 9.54 -2.04 0.84
CA GLY A 35 10.94 -2.44 0.81
C GLY A 35 11.20 -3.72 0.01
N GLN A 36 12.40 -4.26 0.18
CA GLN A 36 12.81 -5.55 -0.40
C GLN A 36 12.00 -6.70 0.22
N ASP A 37 11.75 -6.65 1.54
CA ASP A 37 11.03 -7.68 2.26
C ASP A 37 9.54 -7.72 1.88
N GLU A 38 8.88 -6.57 1.74
CA GLU A 38 7.49 -6.54 1.26
C GLU A 38 7.39 -7.07 -0.16
N LYS A 39 8.35 -6.76 -1.03
CA LYS A 39 8.40 -7.34 -2.39
C LYS A 39 8.61 -8.86 -2.36
N ALA A 40 9.45 -9.36 -1.46
CA ALA A 40 9.72 -10.80 -1.32
C ALA A 40 8.53 -11.57 -0.74
N ASN A 41 7.80 -10.97 0.22
CA ASN A 41 6.63 -11.57 0.87
C ASN A 41 5.34 -11.42 0.04
N TYR A 42 5.19 -10.31 -0.70
CA TYR A 42 4.01 -9.97 -1.50
C TYR A 42 4.35 -9.88 -2.99
N GLN A 43 5.00 -10.91 -3.53
CA GLN A 43 5.40 -10.99 -4.94
C GLN A 43 4.21 -10.93 -5.92
N ALA A 44 3.04 -11.41 -5.48
CA ALA A 44 1.80 -11.38 -6.24
C ALA A 44 1.12 -10.00 -6.22
N SER A 45 1.65 -9.02 -5.46
CA SER A 45 1.03 -7.71 -5.34
C SER A 45 1.15 -6.90 -6.63
N THR A 46 0.03 -6.38 -7.09
CA THR A 46 -0.05 -5.50 -8.26
C THR A 46 0.46 -4.08 -7.97
N ARG A 47 0.60 -3.73 -6.68
CA ARG A 47 1.18 -2.46 -6.18
C ARG A 47 0.65 -1.21 -6.89
N PRO A 48 -0.69 -1.03 -6.96
CA PRO A 48 -1.32 0.06 -7.71
C PRO A 48 -0.94 1.45 -7.18
N TRP A 49 -0.57 1.57 -5.89
CA TRP A 49 -0.10 2.83 -5.31
C TRP A 49 1.26 3.28 -5.85
N GLU A 50 2.10 2.40 -6.42
CA GLU A 50 3.39 2.82 -7.00
C GLU A 50 3.20 3.85 -8.14
N THR A 51 2.07 3.79 -8.84
CA THR A 51 1.74 4.70 -9.95
C THR A 51 0.62 5.68 -9.62
N THR A 52 -0.25 5.35 -8.65
CA THR A 52 -1.43 6.16 -8.34
C THR A 52 -1.31 7.01 -7.08
N ALA A 53 -0.33 6.75 -6.22
CA ALA A 53 -0.11 7.45 -4.96
C ALA A 53 1.17 8.30 -4.99
N PHE A 54 1.22 9.31 -4.13
CA PHE A 54 2.36 10.21 -4.04
C PHE A 54 3.57 9.49 -3.43
N LEU A 55 4.70 9.50 -4.13
CA LEU A 55 5.97 9.01 -3.59
C LEU A 55 6.53 10.05 -2.62
N VAL A 56 6.53 9.73 -1.32
CA VAL A 56 7.03 10.61 -0.25
C VAL A 56 8.55 10.57 -0.20
N ALA A 57 9.13 9.37 -0.26
CA ALA A 57 10.57 9.16 -0.21
C ALA A 57 10.92 7.80 -0.83
N SER A 58 12.11 7.70 -1.42
CA SER A 58 12.66 6.44 -1.93
C SER A 58 14.17 6.37 -1.74
N GLY A 59 14.69 5.18 -1.48
CA GLY A 59 16.13 4.89 -1.40
C GLY A 59 16.41 3.38 -1.45
N ASP A 60 17.66 2.99 -1.16
CA ASP A 60 18.08 1.58 -1.20
C ASP A 60 17.31 0.67 -0.23
N TRP A 61 16.76 1.27 0.82
CA TRP A 61 15.93 0.62 1.84
C TRP A 61 14.48 0.39 1.38
N GLY A 62 13.99 1.09 0.35
CA GLY A 62 12.61 0.98 -0.15
C GLY A 62 11.98 2.32 -0.51
N ALA A 63 10.66 2.33 -0.64
CA ALA A 63 9.87 3.51 -0.96
C ALA A 63 8.69 3.70 -0.01
N ILE A 64 8.35 4.95 0.29
CA ILE A 64 7.18 5.33 1.09
C ILE A 64 6.21 6.06 0.19
N TYR A 65 4.97 5.60 0.17
CA TYR A 65 3.88 6.21 -0.59
C TYR A 65 2.81 6.76 0.34
N ASP A 66 2.32 7.98 0.10
CA ASP A 66 1.15 8.54 0.76
C ASP A 66 -0.10 8.14 -0.02
N LEU A 67 -0.87 7.22 0.53
CA LEU A 67 -2.10 6.69 -0.07
C LEU A 67 -3.26 7.71 -0.09
N ALA A 68 -3.16 8.77 0.72
CA ALA A 68 -4.16 9.84 0.77
C ALA A 68 -3.93 10.90 -0.32
N VAL A 69 -2.74 10.93 -0.94
CA VAL A 69 -2.37 11.92 -1.96
C VAL A 69 -2.16 11.20 -3.29
N PRO A 70 -2.83 11.63 -4.38
CA PRO A 70 -2.60 11.04 -5.68
C PRO A 70 -1.18 11.33 -6.18
N ALA A 71 -0.65 10.46 -7.04
CA ALA A 71 0.60 10.71 -7.72
C ALA A 71 0.54 12.04 -8.51
N PRO A 72 1.62 12.84 -8.54
CA PRO A 72 1.66 14.06 -9.33
C PRO A 72 1.40 13.72 -10.81
N GLN A 73 0.43 14.37 -11.43
CA GLN A 73 0.27 14.32 -12.88
C GLN A 73 1.39 15.16 -13.50
N HIS A 74 2.33 14.52 -14.18
CA HIS A 74 3.33 15.16 -15.01
C HIS A 74 2.73 15.72 -16.30
#